data_AF-A0A314KML7-F1
#
_entry.id   AF-A0A314KML7-F1
#
_cell.length_a   1.000
_cell.length_b   1.000
_cell.length_c   1.000
_cell.angle_alpha   90.00
_cell.angle_beta   90.00
_cell.angle_gamma   90.00
#
_symmetry.space_group_name_H-M   'P 1'
#
loop_
_entity.id
_entity.type
_entity.pdbx_description
1 polymer ?
#
loop_
_entity_poly.entity_id
_entity_poly.type
_entity_poly.pdbx_seq_one_letter_code
_entity_poly.pdbx_strand_id
1 'polypeptide(L)'
;MKTVSGKATKTKPISLSKAASLVSNFVADEAAGAGHSYAIAKYLNRAFSSFNELDELHREINRRRLKISTSLAKETRRYNGEKIEKEFN
;
A
#
# COMPACT_ATOMS: atom_id res chain seq x y z
N MET A 1 24.18 27.60 15.99
CA MET A 1 23.09 27.17 15.08
C MET A 1 21.76 27.51 15.74
N LYS A 2 20.78 28.02 15.00
CA LYS A 2 19.43 28.24 15.52
C LYS A 2 18.58 27.00 15.20
N THR A 3 17.86 26.46 16.18
CA THR A 3 16.95 25.34 15.97
C THR A 3 15.69 25.83 15.28
N VAL A 4 15.37 25.23 14.13
CA VAL A 4 14.10 25.42 13.45
C VAL A 4 13.10 24.46 14.09
N SER A 5 12.03 24.98 14.67
CA SER A 5 10.90 24.19 15.17
C SER A 5 9.68 24.40 14.27
N GLY A 6 8.91 23.34 14.06
CA GLY A 6 7.70 23.36 13.24
C GLY A 6 6.63 22.45 13.85
N LYS A 7 5.36 22.84 13.71
CA LYS A 7 4.19 22.05 14.11
C LYS A 7 3.32 21.76 12.89
N ALA A 8 2.81 20.54 12.78
CA ALA A 8 1.91 20.17 11.70
C ALA A 8 0.56 20.90 11.89
N THR A 9 0.21 21.78 10.96
CA THR A 9 -1.05 22.55 11.00
C THR A 9 -2.21 21.82 10.35
N LYS A 10 -1.93 20.90 9.41
CA LYS A 10 -2.92 20.08 8.72
C LYS A 10 -2.28 18.80 8.18
N THR A 11 -2.95 17.67 8.36
CA THR A 11 -2.55 16.39 7.76
C THR A 11 -3.67 15.90 6.83
N LYS A 12 -3.30 15.31 5.70
CA LYS A 12 -4.22 14.63 4.80
C LYS A 12 -3.71 13.21 4.59
N PRO A 13 -4.54 12.17 4.77
CA PRO A 13 -4.13 10.81 4.46
C PRO A 13 -3.85 10.69 2.96
N ILE A 14 -2.81 9.95 2.62
CA ILE A 14 -2.44 9.61 1.23
C ILE A 14 -2.40 8.10 1.07
N SER A 15 -2.51 7.62 -0.17
CA SER A 15 -2.34 6.19 -0.45
C SER A 15 -0.89 5.74 -0.22
N LEU A 16 -0.71 4.45 0.09
CA LEU A 16 0.62 3.87 0.32
C LEU A 16 1.53 4.00 -0.91
N SER A 17 1.02 3.66 -2.09
CA SER A 17 1.73 3.89 -3.35
C SER A 17 2.18 5.35 -3.52
N LYS A 18 1.33 6.32 -3.17
CA LYS A 18 1.70 7.75 -3.24
C LYS A 18 2.80 8.11 -2.23
N ALA A 19 2.76 7.54 -1.02
CA ALA A 19 3.81 7.72 -0.03
C ALA A 19 5.15 7.14 -0.54
N ALA A 20 5.14 5.93 -1.11
CA ALA A 20 6.32 5.28 -1.68
C ALA A 20 6.94 6.14 -2.81
N SER A 21 6.12 6.66 -3.73
CA SER A 21 6.60 7.55 -4.80
C SER A 21 7.21 8.85 -4.27
N LEU A 22 6.61 9.47 -3.24
CA LEU A 22 7.14 10.70 -2.65
C LEU A 22 8.51 10.47 -2.01
N VAL A 23 8.68 9.37 -1.27
CA VAL A 23 9.97 9.00 -0.68
C VAL A 23 11.00 8.70 -1.78
N SER A 24 10.62 7.99 -2.84
CA SER A 24 11.50 7.68 -3.97
C SER A 24 12.03 8.93 -4.68
N ASN A 25 11.13 9.86 -5.01
CA ASN A 25 11.51 11.11 -5.65
C ASN A 25 12.42 11.95 -4.74
N PHE A 26 12.12 11.99 -3.44
CA PHE A 26 12.97 12.69 -2.47
C PHE A 26 14.38 12.08 -2.42
N VAL A 27 14.51 10.75 -2.43
CA VAL A 27 15.82 10.08 -2.48
C VAL A 27 16.57 10.43 -3.78
N ALA A 28 15.88 10.47 -4.91
CA ALA A 28 16.48 10.77 -6.21
C ALA A 28 16.96 12.23 -6.29
N ASP A 29 16.15 13.17 -5.83
CA ASP A 29 16.50 14.60 -5.78
C ASP A 29 17.67 14.85 -4.81
N GLU A 30 17.68 14.17 -3.65
CA GLU A 30 18.78 14.22 -2.67
C GLU A 30 20.09 13.67 -3.25
N ALA A 31 20.01 12.60 -4.05
CA ALA A 31 21.17 12.02 -4.72
C ALA A 31 21.71 12.92 -5.85
N ALA A 32 20.85 13.75 -6.46
CA ALA A 32 21.19 14.65 -7.57
C ALA A 32 21.66 16.04 -7.12
N GLY A 33 21.22 16.52 -5.96
CA GLY A 33 21.45 17.87 -5.47
C GLY A 33 22.08 17.92 -4.08
N ALA A 34 23.40 18.15 -4.05
CA ALA A 34 24.23 18.31 -2.86
C ALA A 34 24.44 17.02 -2.03
N GLY A 35 25.72 16.70 -1.79
CA GLY A 35 26.13 15.53 -1.02
C GLY A 35 25.72 15.63 0.45
N HIS A 36 24.53 15.16 0.78
CA HIS A 36 24.08 14.96 2.14
C HIS A 36 24.72 13.71 2.75
N SER A 37 24.78 13.64 4.09
CA SER A 37 25.44 12.56 4.83
C SER A 37 24.99 11.18 4.36
N TYR A 38 25.93 10.30 4.02
CA TYR A 38 25.71 8.90 3.62
C TYR A 38 24.73 8.15 4.55
N ALA A 39 24.67 8.54 5.82
CA ALA A 39 23.72 8.01 6.79
C ALA A 39 22.26 8.33 6.40
N ILE A 40 21.96 9.57 5.99
CA ILE A 40 20.61 10.00 5.58
C ILE A 40 20.17 9.24 4.34
N ALA A 41 21.04 9.13 3.33
CA ALA A 41 20.76 8.34 2.13
C ALA A 41 20.44 6.87 2.46
N LYS A 42 21.17 6.25 3.40
CA LYS A 42 20.85 4.89 3.88
C LYS A 42 19.49 4.80 4.56
N TYR A 43 19.16 5.74 5.44
CA TYR A 43 17.85 5.77 6.10
C TYR A 43 16.70 5.94 5.10
N LEU A 44 16.87 6.82 4.11
CA LEU A 44 15.87 7.07 3.08
C LEU A 44 15.66 5.84 2.18
N ASN A 45 16.75 5.18 1.74
CA ASN A 45 16.66 3.95 0.97
C ASN A 45 15.95 2.84 1.76
N ARG A 46 16.28 2.67 3.04
CA ARG A 46 15.61 1.70 3.90
C ARG A 46 14.12 2.01 4.07
N ALA A 47 13.76 3.28 4.26
CA ALA A 47 12.37 3.70 4.34
C ALA A 47 11.62 3.38 3.03
N PHE A 48 12.22 3.69 1.88
CA PHE A 48 11.68 3.36 0.58
C PHE A 48 11.41 1.86 0.41
N SER A 49 12.38 1.00 0.75
CA SER A 49 12.21 -0.46 0.72
C SER A 49 11.02 -0.92 1.58
N SER A 50 10.90 -0.41 2.81
CA SER A 50 9.76 -0.75 3.69
C SER A 50 8.41 -0.28 3.13
N PHE A 51 8.35 0.88 2.49
CA PHE A 51 7.11 1.35 1.84
C PHE A 51 6.71 0.49 0.65
N ASN A 52 7.67 0.00 -0.14
CA ASN A 52 7.39 -0.92 -1.25
C ASN A 52 6.87 -2.27 -0.74
N GLU A 53 7.53 -2.86 0.27
CA GLU A 53 7.07 -4.11 0.88
C GLU A 53 5.63 -3.97 1.41
N LEU A 54 5.32 -2.82 2.03
CA LEU A 54 3.99 -2.53 2.53
C LEU A 54 2.95 -2.38 1.41
N ASP A 55 3.30 -1.76 0.29
CA ASP A 55 2.42 -1.67 -0.88
C ASP A 55 2.15 -3.06 -1.48
N GLU A 56 3.17 -3.90 -1.61
CA GLU A 56 3.02 -5.28 -2.08
C GLU A 56 2.13 -6.12 -1.17
N LEU A 57 2.33 -6.05 0.15
CA LEU A 57 1.47 -6.70 1.13
C LEU A 57 0.02 -6.22 1.03
N HIS A 58 -0.18 -4.91 0.87
CA HIS A 58 -1.52 -4.35 0.71
C HIS A 58 -2.20 -4.85 -0.57
N ARG A 59 -1.47 -4.94 -1.68
CA ARG A 59 -1.96 -5.54 -2.94
C ARG A 59 -2.28 -7.02 -2.78
N GLU A 60 -1.45 -7.77 -2.07
CA GLU A 60 -1.69 -9.19 -1.81
C GLU A 60 -2.96 -9.43 -0.98
N ILE A 61 -3.15 -8.65 0.09
CA ILE A 61 -4.38 -8.71 0.90
C ILE A 61 -5.61 -8.45 0.03
N ASN A 62 -5.56 -7.41 -0.81
CA ASN A 62 -6.69 -7.07 -1.67
C ASN A 62 -6.99 -8.17 -2.70
N ARG A 63 -5.95 -8.81 -3.28
CA ARG A 63 -6.12 -9.97 -4.17
C ARG A 63 -6.78 -11.15 -3.44
N ARG A 64 -6.38 -11.45 -2.21
CA ARG A 64 -6.99 -12.54 -1.40
C ARG A 64 -8.44 -12.24 -1.07
N ARG A 65 -8.77 -11.01 -0.66
CA ARG A 65 -10.15 -10.58 -0.40
C ARG A 65 -11.04 -10.78 -1.63
N LEU A 66 -10.54 -10.41 -2.81
CA LEU A 66 -11.27 -10.60 -4.07
C LEU A 66 -11.50 -12.08 -4.37
N LYS A 67 -10.47 -12.94 -4.23
CA LYS A 67 -10.60 -14.39 -4.40
C LYS A 67 -11.67 -15.00 -3.49
N ILE A 68 -11.68 -14.63 -2.21
CA ILE A 68 -12.67 -15.12 -1.24
C ILE A 68 -14.08 -14.67 -1.64
N SER A 69 -14.25 -13.40 -2.00
CA SER A 69 -15.57 -12.89 -2.41
C SER A 69 -16.12 -13.61 -3.65
N THR A 70 -15.26 -13.91 -4.63
CA THR A 70 -15.65 -14.59 -5.85
C THR A 70 -15.92 -16.08 -5.64
N SER A 71 -15.19 -16.76 -4.76
CA SER A 71 -15.50 -18.14 -4.39
C SER A 71 -16.82 -18.23 -3.64
N LEU A 72 -17.08 -17.32 -2.70
CA LEU A 72 -18.35 -17.26 -1.96
C LEU A 72 -19.55 -16.98 -2.90
N ALA A 73 -19.37 -16.08 -3.87
CA ALA A 73 -20.38 -15.78 -4.89
C ALA A 73 -20.63 -16.93 -5.89
N LYS A 74 -19.69 -17.86 -6.05
CA LYS A 74 -19.87 -19.08 -6.85
C LYS A 74 -20.59 -20.16 -6.05
N GLU A 75 -20.22 -20.33 -4.79
CA GLU A 75 -20.82 -21.32 -3.90
C GLU A 75 -22.30 -21.03 -3.64
N THR A 76 -22.63 -19.77 -3.36
CA THR A 76 -24.04 -19.31 -3.21
C THR A 76 -24.88 -19.54 -4.46
N ARG A 77 -24.29 -19.36 -5.66
CA ARG A 77 -24.97 -19.67 -6.93
C ARG A 77 -25.22 -21.16 -7.12
N ARG A 78 -24.25 -22.02 -6.74
CA ARG A 78 -24.43 -23.48 -6.77
C ARG A 78 -25.52 -23.94 -5.82
N TYR A 79 -25.47 -23.50 -4.56
CA TYR A 79 -26.49 -23.82 -3.56
C TYR A 79 -27.90 -23.41 -4.01
N ASN A 80 -28.05 -22.20 -4.56
CA ASN A 80 -29.36 -21.75 -5.06
C ASN A 80 -29.84 -22.55 -6.27
N GLY A 81 -28.94 -22.97 -7.18
CA GLY A 81 -29.30 -23.84 -8.30
C GLY A 81 -29.77 -25.23 -7.84
N GLU A 82 -29.01 -25.88 -6.97
CA GLU A 82 -29.36 -27.20 -6.41
C GLU A 82 -30.65 -27.16 -5.57
N LYS A 83 -30.90 -26.05 -4.87
CA LYS A 83 -32.14 -25.85 -4.11
C LYS A 83 -33.35 -25.75 -5.03
N ILE A 84 -33.25 -24.98 -6.12
CA ILE A 84 -34.33 -24.84 -7.10
C ILE A 84 -34.61 -26.21 -7.75
N GLU A 85 -33.61 -26.97 -8.18
CA GLU A 85 -33.81 -28.30 -8.78
C GLU A 85 -34.52 -29.30 -7.85
N LYS A 86 -34.36 -29.17 -6.53
CA LYS A 86 -35.05 -29.99 -5.54
C LYS A 86 -36.45 -29.51 -5.17
N GLU A 87 -36.79 -28.25 -5.43
CA GLU A 87 -38.13 -27.69 -5.18
C GLU A 87 -39.11 -27.95 -6.35
N PHE A 88 -38.59 -28.26 -7.55
CA PHE A 88 -39.39 -28.45 -8.77
C PHE A 88 -39.45 -29.90 -9.29
N ASN A 89 -38.82 -30.86 -8.59
CA ASN A 89 -38.91 -32.32 -8.82
C ASN A 89 -39.58 -33.01 -7.62
#